data_AF-A0AAU2X5K9-F1
#
_entry.id   AF-A0AAU2X5K9-F1
#
_cell.length_a   1.000
_cell.length_b   1.000
_cell.length_c   1.000
_cell.angle_alpha   90.00
_cell.angle_beta   90.00
_cell.angle_gamma   90.00
#
_symmetry.space_group_name_H-M   'P 1'
#
loop_
_entity.id
_entity.type
_entity.pdbx_description
1 polymer ?
#
loop_
_entity_poly.entity_id
_entity_poly.type
_entity_poly.pdbx_seq_one_letter_code
_entity_poly.pdbx_strand_id
1 'polypeptide(L)'
;MAYEQVTGPLGPERGDVLHGIQTAAIVNSLRGKRGRRARAQDFVPRWDRAPQDWESMLAAVKTMNKALGGSDRTGDKAGGKQAGGTDDKGGRSGHDRRHPGRHRRQNR
;
A
#
# COMPACT_ATOMS: atom_id res chain seq x y z
N MET A 1 9.76 -3.09 31.43
CA MET A 1 10.29 -1.72 31.57
C MET A 1 11.42 -1.56 30.56
N ALA A 2 11.16 -0.91 29.42
CA ALA A 2 12.14 -0.73 28.34
C ALA A 2 12.26 0.74 27.89
N TYR A 3 11.45 1.63 28.47
CA TYR A 3 11.38 3.05 28.12
C TYR A 3 12.24 3.97 29.01
N GLU A 4 12.78 3.49 30.13
CA GLU A 4 13.59 4.31 31.06
C GLU A 4 15.12 4.20 30.85
N GLN A 5 15.61 3.24 30.05
CA GLN A 5 17.06 3.07 29.82
C GLN A 5 17.60 3.76 28.56
N VAL A 6 16.76 4.32 27.69
CA VAL A 6 17.21 4.89 26.41
C VAL A 6 17.38 6.41 26.48
N THR A 7 16.70 7.09 27.41
CA THR A 7 16.54 8.55 27.33
C THR A 7 16.55 9.15 28.74
N GLY A 8 17.74 9.40 29.31
CA GLY A 8 17.92 9.99 30.65
C GLY A 8 17.16 11.32 30.87
N PRO A 9 17.37 12.04 31.99
CA PRO A 9 16.50 13.13 32.48
C PRO A 9 16.29 14.31 31.50
N LEU A 10 17.03 14.33 30.40
CA LEU A 10 16.75 15.08 29.19
C LEU A 10 16.46 14.05 28.09
N GLY A 11 15.18 13.88 27.71
CA GLY A 11 14.78 13.01 26.59
C GLY A 11 15.59 13.30 25.32
N PRO A 12 15.62 12.38 24.33
CA PRO A 12 16.55 12.48 23.21
C PRO A 12 16.44 13.88 22.63
N GLU A 13 17.58 14.58 22.54
CA GLU A 13 17.62 15.97 22.08
C GLU A 13 16.65 16.13 20.92
N ARG A 14 15.82 17.17 20.92
CA ARG A 14 14.81 17.40 19.87
C ARG A 14 15.47 17.80 18.54
N GLY A 15 16.49 17.05 18.10
CA GLY A 15 17.26 17.20 16.88
C GLY A 15 16.34 17.20 15.66
N ASP A 16 15.26 16.43 15.67
CA ASP A 16 14.24 16.48 14.62
C ASP A 16 13.64 17.90 14.47
N VAL A 17 13.35 18.58 15.59
CA VAL A 17 12.80 19.94 15.60
C VAL A 17 13.86 20.96 15.18
N LEU A 18 15.09 20.84 15.69
CA LEU A 18 16.21 21.72 15.30
C LEU A 18 16.52 21.60 13.81
N HIS A 19 16.59 20.38 13.30
CA HIS A 19 16.81 20.09 11.89
C HIS A 19 15.65 20.59 11.02
N GLY A 20 14.40 20.44 11.51
CA GLY A 20 13.23 20.99 10.86
C GLY A 20 13.26 22.53 10.77
N ILE A 21 13.71 23.22 11.83
CA ILE A 21 13.91 24.67 11.83
C ILE A 21 15.00 25.08 10.83
N GLN A 22 16.15 24.41 10.84
CA GLN A 22 17.26 24.69 9.94
C GLN A 22 16.86 24.51 8.47
N THR A 23 16.17 23.41 8.16
CA THR A 23 15.69 23.11 6.80
C THR A 23 14.65 24.13 6.35
N ALA A 24 13.71 24.51 7.23
CA ALA A 24 12.73 25.54 6.91
C ALA A 24 13.37 26.90 6.64
N ALA A 25 14.45 27.26 7.34
CA ALA A 25 15.20 28.48 7.07
C ALA A 25 15.84 28.46 5.67
N ILE A 26 16.52 27.36 5.32
CA ILE A 26 17.16 27.18 4.00
C ILE A 26 16.13 27.21 2.88
N VAL A 27 15.03 26.46 2.99
CA VAL A 27 14.00 26.42 1.95
C VAL A 27 13.36 27.80 1.77
N ASN A 28 13.17 28.55 2.86
CA ASN A 28 12.58 29.88 2.79
C ASN A 28 13.53 30.94 2.22
N SER A 29 14.85 30.81 2.41
CA SER A 29 15.83 31.73 1.81
C SER A 29 15.97 31.51 0.30
N LEU A 30 15.78 30.28 -0.18
CA LEU A 30 15.81 29.91 -1.60
C LEU A 30 14.46 30.13 -2.32
N ARG A 31 13.41 30.54 -1.59
CA ARG A 31 12.06 30.61 -2.13
C ARG A 31 11.83 31.87 -2.98
N GLY A 32 11.30 31.68 -4.19
CA GLY A 32 10.82 32.79 -5.04
C GLY A 32 9.55 33.46 -4.52
N LYS A 33 9.19 34.63 -5.07
CA LYS A 33 8.06 35.47 -4.61
C LYS A 33 6.69 34.76 -4.52
N ARG A 34 6.47 33.70 -5.30
CA ARG A 34 5.21 32.95 -5.35
C ARG A 34 5.25 31.59 -4.61
N GLY A 35 6.38 31.22 -4.01
CA GLY A 35 6.51 29.92 -3.32
C GLY A 35 5.79 29.89 -1.98
N ARG A 36 5.26 28.71 -1.59
CA ARG A 36 4.70 28.46 -0.25
C ARG A 36 5.78 28.57 0.83
N ARG A 37 5.54 29.36 1.88
CA ARG A 37 6.43 29.40 3.05
C ARG A 37 6.49 28.03 3.72
N ALA A 38 7.67 27.47 3.85
CA ALA A 38 7.91 26.21 4.55
C ALA A 38 7.93 26.44 6.06
N ARG A 39 7.34 25.52 6.81
CA ARG A 39 7.31 25.52 8.28
C ARG A 39 8.21 24.40 8.81
N ALA A 40 8.74 24.54 10.01
CA ALA A 40 9.57 23.48 10.62
C ALA A 40 8.82 22.14 10.68
N GLN A 41 7.51 22.17 10.93
CA GLN A 41 6.65 20.98 10.98
C GLN A 41 6.52 20.25 9.63
N ASP A 42 6.84 20.90 8.51
CA ASP A 42 6.85 20.25 7.19
C ASP A 42 8.01 19.23 7.07
N PHE A 43 9.01 19.30 7.95
CA PHE A 43 10.24 18.49 7.92
C PHE A 43 10.43 17.60 9.15
N VAL A 44 9.49 17.62 10.10
CA VAL A 44 9.55 16.78 11.31
C VAL A 44 8.72 15.51 11.07
N PRO A 45 9.31 14.30 11.19
CA PRO A 45 8.57 13.06 11.09
C PRO A 45 7.52 12.95 12.19
N ARG A 46 6.32 12.46 11.82
CA ARG A 46 5.28 12.11 12.80
C ARG A 46 5.42 10.65 13.16
N TRP A 47 6.04 10.39 14.29
CA TRP A 47 6.26 9.06 14.83
C TRP A 47 4.96 8.47 15.41
N ASP A 48 4.18 9.29 16.12
CA ASP A 48 2.90 8.89 16.67
C ASP A 48 1.77 9.10 15.65
N ARG A 49 1.50 8.06 14.84
CA ARG A 49 0.25 8.00 14.08
C ARG A 49 -0.87 7.59 15.03
N ALA A 50 -2.07 8.15 14.81
CA ALA A 50 -3.25 7.71 15.53
C ALA A 50 -3.42 6.18 15.39
N PRO A 51 -3.88 5.49 16.45
CA PRO A 51 -4.19 4.06 16.35
C PRO A 51 -5.09 3.81 15.14
N GLN A 52 -4.70 2.89 14.27
CA GLN A 52 -5.55 2.51 13.15
C GLN A 52 -6.70 1.65 13.66
N ASP A 53 -7.89 1.86 13.08
CA ASP A 53 -9.02 0.98 13.31
C ASP A 53 -8.74 -0.43 12.77
N TRP A 54 -9.26 -1.46 13.46
CA TRP A 54 -8.97 -2.86 13.14
C TRP A 54 -9.49 -3.26 11.74
N GLU A 55 -10.61 -2.69 11.28
CA GLU A 55 -11.17 -2.96 9.95
C GLU A 55 -10.24 -2.43 8.87
N SER A 56 -9.71 -1.22 9.10
CA SER A 56 -8.75 -0.58 8.20
C SER A 56 -7.45 -1.37 8.10
N MET A 57 -6.94 -1.89 9.23
CA MET A 57 -5.77 -2.76 9.25
C MET A 57 -6.02 -4.07 8.49
N LEU A 58 -7.18 -4.70 8.70
CA LEU A 58 -7.55 -5.93 8.01
C LEU A 58 -7.67 -5.72 6.49
N ALA A 59 -8.27 -4.61 6.06
CA ALA A 59 -8.39 -4.24 4.64
C ALA A 59 -7.00 -4.02 4.01
N ALA A 60 -6.09 -3.35 4.72
CA ALA A 60 -4.72 -3.15 4.27
C ALA A 60 -3.99 -4.48 4.09
N VAL A 61 -4.08 -5.38 5.09
CA VAL A 61 -3.46 -6.72 5.03
C VAL A 61 -4.02 -7.54 3.87
N LYS A 62 -5.34 -7.55 3.66
CA LYS A 62 -5.97 -8.26 2.52
C LYS A 62 -5.46 -7.73 1.18
N THR A 63 -5.31 -6.42 1.06
CA THR A 63 -4.79 -5.78 -0.15
C THR A 63 -3.35 -6.18 -0.42
N MET A 64 -2.50 -6.16 0.62
CA MET A 64 -1.10 -6.59 0.53
C MET A 64 -0.96 -8.07 0.20
N ASN A 65 -1.72 -8.94 0.88
CA ASN A 65 -1.72 -10.38 0.62
C ASN A 65 -2.07 -10.67 -0.85
N LYS A 66 -3.10 -10.01 -1.39
CA LYS A 66 -3.46 -10.15 -2.81
C LYS A 66 -2.36 -9.67 -3.74
N ALA A 67 -1.74 -8.53 -3.46
CA ALA A 67 -0.65 -7.97 -4.27
C ALA A 67 0.59 -8.89 -4.30
N LEU A 68 0.84 -9.61 -3.20
CA LEU A 68 1.94 -10.56 -3.06
C LEU A 68 1.58 -11.99 -3.51
N GLY A 69 0.38 -12.22 -4.04
CA GLY A 69 -0.07 -13.54 -4.50
C GLY A 69 -0.45 -14.52 -3.38
N GLY A 70 -0.61 -14.04 -2.16
CA GLY A 70 -1.10 -14.82 -1.02
C GLY A 70 -2.63 -14.96 -1.02
N SER A 71 -3.12 -16.02 -0.34
CA SER A 71 -4.55 -16.26 -0.13
C SER A 71 -4.89 -16.36 1.36
N ASP A 72 -6.05 -15.83 1.73
CA ASP A 72 -6.59 -15.89 3.10
C ASP A 72 -7.31 -17.23 3.31
N ARG A 73 -6.90 -18.00 4.32
CA ARG A 73 -7.44 -19.33 4.66
C ARG A 73 -8.34 -19.33 5.89
N THR A 74 -8.71 -18.15 6.40
CA THR A 74 -9.47 -18.03 7.65
C THR A 74 -10.88 -18.62 7.54
N GLY A 75 -11.40 -18.81 6.32
CA GLY A 75 -12.67 -19.50 6.05
C GLY A 75 -12.60 -21.04 5.98
N ASP A 76 -11.41 -21.64 5.86
CA ASP A 76 -11.28 -23.08 5.54
C ASP A 76 -11.48 -24.02 6.75
N LYS A 77 -11.74 -23.47 7.95
CA LYS A 77 -11.98 -24.25 9.18
C LYS A 77 -13.38 -24.11 9.77
N ALA A 78 -14.35 -23.57 9.03
CA ALA A 78 -15.75 -23.65 9.41
C ALA A 78 -16.51 -24.61 8.48
N GLY A 79 -16.59 -25.88 8.86
CA GLY A 79 -17.54 -26.84 8.29
C GLY A 79 -16.92 -27.99 7.51
N GLY A 80 -16.46 -29.01 8.24
CA GLY A 80 -16.30 -30.33 7.66
C GLY A 80 -17.66 -30.88 7.23
N LYS A 81 -17.90 -30.94 5.92
CA LYS A 81 -18.69 -31.99 5.25
C LYS A 81 -18.17 -32.14 3.82
N GLN A 82 -17.25 -33.08 3.64
CA GLN A 82 -17.02 -33.70 2.34
C GLN A 82 -18.27 -34.52 2.03
N ALA A 83 -19.02 -34.12 1.01
CA ALA A 83 -19.98 -34.99 0.33
C ALA A 83 -19.52 -35.10 -1.12
N GLY A 84 -18.91 -36.24 -1.41
CA GLY A 84 -18.61 -36.64 -2.77
C GLY A 84 -19.89 -36.89 -3.57
N GLY A 85 -19.80 -36.62 -4.86
CA GLY A 85 -20.80 -36.96 -5.85
C GLY A 85 -20.14 -36.82 -7.22
N THR A 86 -19.63 -37.94 -7.73
CA THR A 86 -19.27 -38.13 -9.13
C THR A 86 -20.49 -37.87 -10.00
N ASP A 87 -20.30 -37.34 -11.21
CA ASP A 87 -20.61 -38.09 -12.43
C ASP A 87 -20.28 -37.29 -13.70
N ASP A 88 -19.44 -37.93 -14.48
CA ASP A 88 -19.11 -37.81 -15.90
C ASP A 88 -20.31 -37.46 -16.80
N LYS A 89 -20.13 -36.50 -17.74
CA LYS A 89 -20.43 -36.69 -19.17
C LYS A 89 -19.58 -35.77 -20.05
N GLY A 90 -18.67 -36.40 -20.78
CA GLY A 90 -17.88 -35.80 -21.86
C GLY A 90 -18.68 -35.26 -23.04
N GLY A 91 -18.05 -34.36 -23.79
CA GLY A 91 -18.51 -33.84 -25.07
C GLY A 91 -17.39 -33.08 -25.78
N ARG A 92 -16.58 -33.81 -26.54
CA ARG A 92 -15.44 -33.30 -27.30
C ARG A 92 -15.86 -32.43 -28.49
N SER A 93 -14.86 -31.65 -28.93
CA SER A 93 -14.54 -31.27 -30.31
C SER A 93 -15.33 -30.14 -30.98
N GLY A 94 -14.59 -29.07 -31.27
CA GLY A 94 -14.96 -27.99 -32.18
C GLY A 94 -13.73 -27.15 -32.51
N HIS A 95 -12.73 -27.77 -33.13
CA HIS A 95 -11.72 -27.04 -33.89
C HIS A 95 -12.42 -26.28 -35.02
N ASP A 96 -12.27 -24.96 -35.10
CA ASP A 96 -11.98 -24.39 -36.42
C ASP A 96 -11.05 -23.18 -36.32
N ARG A 97 -9.98 -23.28 -37.10
CA ARG A 97 -8.97 -22.26 -37.33
C ARG A 97 -9.45 -21.45 -38.51
N ARG A 98 -9.37 -20.11 -38.44
CA ARG A 98 -9.03 -19.25 -39.60
C ARG A 98 -8.98 -17.76 -39.20
N HIS A 99 -7.78 -17.28 -38.92
CA HIS A 99 -7.29 -15.95 -39.32
C HIS A 99 -6.72 -16.08 -40.75
N PRO A 100 -6.26 -15.01 -41.44
CA PRO A 100 -6.66 -13.59 -41.44
C PRO A 100 -6.91 -13.06 -42.88
N GLY A 101 -7.51 -11.89 -43.05
CA GLY A 101 -7.67 -11.24 -44.37
C GLY A 101 -7.57 -9.71 -44.30
N ARG A 102 -6.40 -9.19 -44.69
CA ARG A 102 -6.12 -7.78 -45.00
C ARG A 102 -6.92 -7.28 -46.21
N HIS A 103 -7.12 -5.96 -46.28
CA HIS A 103 -7.25 -5.04 -47.45
C HIS A 103 -8.37 -4.00 -47.16
N ARG A 104 -8.33 -2.71 -47.50
CA ARG A 104 -7.37 -1.84 -48.20
C ARG A 104 -7.94 -0.40 -48.11
N ARG A 105 -7.02 0.57 -48.00
CA ARG A 105 -7.09 2.02 -48.17
C ARG A 105 -8.02 2.51 -49.32
N GLN A 106 -8.68 3.67 -49.13
CA GLN A 106 -8.69 4.92 -49.97
C GLN A 106 -9.95 5.77 -49.62
N ASN A 107 -9.80 6.98 -49.08
CA ASN A 107 -9.73 8.28 -49.78
C ASN A 107 -10.85 8.52 -50.81
N ARG A 108 -11.84 9.34 -50.42
CA ARG A 108 -12.24 10.53 -51.17
C ARG A 108 -13.03 11.48 -50.28
#